data_AF-A0A9J5WHE6-F1
#
_entry.id   AF-A0A9J5WHE6-F1
#
_cell.length_a   1.000
_cell.length_b   1.000
_cell.length_c   1.000
_cell.angle_alpha   90.00
_cell.angle_beta   90.00
_cell.angle_gamma   90.00
#
_symmetry.space_group_name_H-M   'P 1'
#
loop_
_entity.id
_entity.type
_entity.pdbx_description
1 polymer ?
#
loop_
_entity_poly.entity_id
_entity_poly.type
_entity_poly.pdbx_seq_one_letter_code
_entity_poly.pdbx_strand_id
1 'polypeptide(L)'
;MQNLGLIEESKISRPLPWRRPANVFRVKEDVRPIFWANRPKSYISRTTGWDEYPHGRWSNAQNPSYGALTDHQVIATCSFMRARSRDKKLQEEWAVALNSVEDIYEKFKDYCLGKLRSCPWSELDGLQPETKIINEKLGQVNTKGFLTINSQPAVNAEKSDSPSVGWGGPGGYVYQKAYLELFCSQEKLNALVEKCKSFPYLTYMAVNKEGNWISNVNQTDVNAVTWGVFPAKEIIQPTVVDPASFMVWKDEAFEIWSRGWAQLYPETDPSRKLLEQVQNSYFLVSLVDNDYINGDLFSIFKDI
;
A
#
# COMPACT_ATOMS: atom_id res chain seq x y z
N MET A 1 9.53 -26.15 17.19
CA MET A 1 10.46 -26.18 16.04
C MET A 1 11.68 -25.27 16.24
N GLN A 2 11.53 -24.00 16.66
CA GLN A 2 12.67 -23.15 17.07
C GLN A 2 13.49 -23.78 18.21
N ASN A 3 12.85 -24.28 19.27
CA ASN A 3 13.53 -24.93 20.40
C ASN A 3 14.21 -26.27 20.05
N LEU A 4 14.03 -26.76 18.81
CA LEU A 4 14.68 -27.98 18.31
C LEU A 4 15.87 -27.66 17.38
N GLY A 5 16.20 -26.37 17.17
CA GLY A 5 17.28 -25.96 16.25
C GLY A 5 17.00 -26.25 14.77
N LEU A 6 15.77 -26.63 14.41
CA LEU A 6 15.37 -27.00 13.05
C LEU A 6 15.00 -25.79 12.17
N ILE A 7 14.87 -24.61 12.78
CA ILE A 7 14.56 -23.35 12.10
C ILE A 7 15.53 -22.30 12.60
N GLU A 8 16.49 -21.92 11.77
CA GLU A 8 17.28 -20.70 11.95
C GLU A 8 16.58 -19.56 11.21
N GLU A 9 15.89 -18.70 11.94
CA GLU A 9 15.18 -17.55 11.36
C GLU A 9 16.12 -16.61 10.60
N SER A 10 17.39 -16.52 11.02
CA SER A 10 18.44 -15.78 10.32
C SER A 10 18.77 -16.33 8.93
N LYS A 11 18.38 -17.58 8.62
CA LYS A 11 18.56 -18.20 7.30
C LYS A 11 17.32 -18.15 6.41
N ILE A 12 16.19 -17.64 6.90
CA ILE A 12 14.97 -17.49 6.10
C ILE A 12 15.09 -16.21 5.27
N SER A 13 15.82 -16.29 4.16
CA SER A 13 15.92 -15.18 3.21
C SER A 13 14.63 -15.07 2.39
N ARG A 14 13.97 -13.91 2.43
CA ARG A 14 12.86 -13.63 1.52
C ARG A 14 13.38 -13.43 0.09
N PRO A 15 12.85 -14.16 -0.92
CA PRO A 15 13.37 -14.07 -2.30
C PRO A 15 12.96 -12.77 -3.01
N LEU A 16 11.83 -12.18 -2.62
CA LEU A 16 11.29 -10.92 -3.12
C LEU A 16 10.71 -10.13 -1.93
N PRO A 17 10.42 -8.82 -2.08
CA PRO A 17 9.75 -8.02 -1.04
C PRO A 17 8.36 -8.55 -0.66
N TRP A 18 7.75 -9.35 -1.53
CA TRP A 18 6.44 -9.99 -1.32
C TRP A 18 6.53 -11.51 -1.43
N ARG A 19 5.58 -12.21 -0.81
CA ARG A 19 5.53 -13.67 -0.80
C ARG A 19 5.07 -14.21 -2.15
N ARG A 20 5.88 -15.09 -2.75
CA ARG A 20 5.50 -15.78 -3.99
C ARG A 20 4.34 -16.76 -3.74
N PRO A 21 3.30 -16.78 -4.59
CA PRO A 21 2.27 -17.82 -4.56
C PRO A 21 2.86 -19.20 -4.88
N ALA A 22 2.28 -20.26 -4.34
CA ALA A 22 2.68 -21.64 -4.65
C ALA A 22 2.10 -22.17 -5.97
N ASN A 23 1.40 -21.33 -6.74
CA ASN A 23 0.78 -21.72 -8.00
C ASN A 23 1.85 -21.90 -9.10
N VAL A 24 1.85 -23.07 -9.74
CA VAL A 24 2.78 -23.44 -10.82
C VAL A 24 2.75 -22.48 -12.01
N PHE A 25 1.61 -21.86 -12.31
CA PHE A 25 1.49 -20.91 -13.41
C PHE A 25 2.14 -19.55 -13.12
N ARG A 26 2.46 -19.26 -11.84
CA ARG A 26 3.01 -17.97 -11.38
C ARG A 26 4.49 -18.02 -11.01
N VAL A 27 5.18 -19.10 -11.35
CA VAL A 27 6.59 -19.32 -10.95
C VAL A 27 7.52 -18.23 -11.47
N LYS A 28 7.21 -17.68 -12.66
CA LYS A 28 7.99 -16.61 -13.31
C LYS A 28 7.59 -15.20 -12.88
N GLU A 29 6.50 -15.04 -12.11
CA GLU A 29 6.05 -13.73 -11.65
C GLU A 29 7.09 -13.14 -10.70
N ASP A 30 7.66 -11.99 -11.04
CA ASP A 30 8.66 -11.32 -10.22
C ASP A 30 8.49 -9.81 -10.08
N VAL A 31 7.47 -9.21 -10.71
CA VAL A 31 7.15 -7.78 -10.61
C VAL A 31 5.65 -7.56 -10.39
N ARG A 32 5.30 -6.65 -9.46
CA ARG A 32 3.91 -6.29 -9.10
C ARG A 32 3.73 -4.79 -8.86
N PRO A 33 2.52 -4.24 -9.00
CA PRO A 33 2.19 -2.90 -8.54
C PRO A 33 2.16 -2.86 -7.00
N ILE A 34 2.62 -1.75 -6.43
CA ILE A 34 2.74 -1.58 -4.97
C ILE A 34 1.39 -1.52 -4.24
N PHE A 35 0.30 -1.19 -4.93
CA PHE A 35 -1.00 -0.88 -4.33
C PHE A 35 -1.60 -2.04 -3.50
N TRP A 36 -1.38 -3.29 -3.94
CA TRP A 36 -1.83 -4.48 -3.20
C TRP A 36 -0.78 -5.07 -2.27
N ALA A 37 0.30 -4.34 -1.92
CA ALA A 37 1.33 -4.84 -0.99
C ALA A 37 0.73 -5.29 0.35
N ASN A 38 -0.25 -4.54 0.85
CA ASN A 38 -0.98 -4.85 2.08
C ASN A 38 -2.15 -5.82 1.87
N ARG A 39 -2.52 -6.16 0.62
CA ARG A 39 -3.66 -7.03 0.28
C ARG A 39 -3.29 -8.11 -0.74
N PRO A 40 -2.30 -8.97 -0.45
CA PRO A 40 -1.79 -9.95 -1.41
C PRO A 40 -2.83 -10.98 -1.86
N LYS A 41 -3.83 -11.32 -1.03
CA LYS A 41 -4.88 -12.27 -1.43
C LYS A 41 -5.81 -11.66 -2.47
N SER A 42 -6.19 -10.39 -2.29
CA SER A 42 -6.97 -9.65 -3.28
C SER A 42 -6.26 -9.60 -4.64
N TYR A 43 -4.97 -9.25 -4.66
CA TYR A 43 -4.19 -9.25 -5.89
C TYR A 43 -4.20 -10.60 -6.61
N ILE A 44 -3.98 -11.69 -5.88
CA ILE A 44 -3.99 -13.05 -6.45
C ILE A 44 -5.37 -13.37 -7.04
N SER A 45 -6.46 -13.06 -6.33
CA SER A 45 -7.83 -13.28 -6.82
C SER A 45 -8.08 -12.53 -8.13
N ARG A 46 -7.71 -11.25 -8.20
CA ARG A 46 -7.95 -10.37 -9.36
C ARG A 46 -7.12 -10.73 -10.59
N THR A 47 -5.99 -11.40 -10.39
CA THR A 47 -5.08 -11.82 -11.46
C THR A 47 -5.18 -13.32 -11.77
N THR A 48 -6.12 -14.06 -11.17
CA THR A 48 -6.18 -15.53 -11.34
C THR A 48 -6.44 -15.95 -12.79
N GLY A 49 -7.20 -15.16 -13.54
CA GLY A 49 -7.52 -15.42 -14.95
C GLY A 49 -6.49 -14.91 -15.96
N TRP A 50 -5.29 -14.52 -15.55
CA TRP A 50 -4.24 -14.12 -16.47
C TRP A 50 -3.56 -15.33 -17.11
N ASP A 51 -3.39 -15.28 -18.43
CA ASP A 51 -2.68 -16.33 -19.20
C ASP A 51 -1.17 -16.28 -18.95
N GLU A 52 -0.60 -15.06 -18.91
CA GLU A 52 0.81 -14.81 -18.62
C GLU A 52 0.98 -13.82 -17.46
N TYR A 53 2.06 -14.01 -16.69
CA TYR A 53 2.37 -13.16 -15.55
C TYR A 53 3.64 -12.32 -15.81
N PRO A 54 3.67 -11.05 -15.37
CA PRO A 54 4.80 -10.16 -15.60
C PRO A 54 6.15 -10.69 -15.08
N HIS A 55 7.17 -10.63 -15.94
CA HIS A 55 8.54 -11.03 -15.64
C HIS A 55 9.54 -9.94 -16.07
N GLY A 56 10.39 -9.51 -15.15
CA GLY A 56 11.41 -8.49 -15.35
C GLY A 56 10.82 -7.07 -15.34
N ARG A 57 10.23 -6.65 -16.46
CA ARG A 57 9.59 -5.32 -16.58
C ARG A 57 8.08 -5.44 -16.67
N TRP A 58 7.39 -4.66 -15.86
CA TRP A 58 5.92 -4.59 -15.86
C TRP A 58 5.34 -4.25 -17.24
N SER A 59 6.00 -3.35 -17.97
CA SER A 59 5.59 -2.89 -19.31
C SER A 59 5.75 -3.93 -20.43
N ASN A 60 6.50 -5.01 -20.20
CA ASN A 60 6.76 -6.02 -21.23
C ASN A 60 5.63 -7.06 -21.32
N ALA A 61 4.79 -7.14 -20.30
CA ALA A 61 3.60 -7.98 -20.34
C ALA A 61 2.52 -7.29 -21.18
N GLN A 62 1.94 -8.00 -22.14
CA GLN A 62 0.64 -7.64 -22.71
C GLN A 62 -0.40 -7.86 -21.61
N ASN A 63 -0.48 -6.93 -20.64
CA ASN A 63 -1.22 -7.13 -19.40
C ASN A 63 -2.71 -7.38 -19.73
N PRO A 64 -3.23 -8.58 -19.44
CA PRO A 64 -4.66 -8.84 -19.52
C PRO A 64 -5.39 -7.91 -18.54
N SER A 65 -6.62 -7.54 -18.85
CA SER A 65 -7.45 -6.77 -17.93
C SER A 65 -7.53 -7.47 -16.57
N TYR A 66 -7.40 -6.71 -15.48
CA TYR A 66 -7.69 -7.21 -14.15
C TYR A 66 -9.13 -7.75 -14.09
N GLY A 67 -9.33 -8.89 -13.45
CA GLY A 67 -10.66 -9.42 -13.21
C GLY A 67 -11.48 -8.45 -12.34
N ALA A 68 -12.76 -8.27 -12.67
CA ALA A 68 -13.68 -7.52 -11.83
C ALA A 68 -13.81 -8.19 -10.46
N LEU A 69 -13.79 -7.39 -9.39
CA LEU A 69 -14.16 -7.87 -8.07
C LEU A 69 -15.66 -8.19 -8.08
N THR A 70 -16.00 -9.47 -8.13
CA THR A 70 -17.39 -9.89 -7.95
C THR A 70 -17.77 -9.74 -6.47
N ASP A 71 -19.04 -9.43 -6.17
CA ASP A 71 -19.51 -9.25 -4.79
C ASP A 71 -19.13 -10.43 -3.88
N HIS A 72 -19.20 -11.66 -4.39
CA HIS A 72 -18.74 -12.85 -3.67
C HIS A 72 -17.24 -12.86 -3.36
N GLN A 73 -16.38 -12.33 -4.23
CA GLN A 73 -14.94 -12.25 -3.99
C GLN A 73 -14.60 -11.14 -3.01
N VAL A 74 -15.26 -9.98 -3.10
CA VAL A 74 -15.14 -8.91 -2.10
C VAL A 74 -15.57 -9.44 -0.74
N ILE A 75 -16.70 -10.15 -0.66
CA ILE A 75 -17.13 -10.76 0.59
C ILE A 75 -16.22 -11.95 0.97
N ALA A 76 -15.53 -12.65 0.06
CA ALA A 76 -14.54 -13.67 0.42
C ALA A 76 -13.23 -13.09 0.97
N THR A 77 -12.74 -11.99 0.39
CA THR A 77 -11.55 -11.24 0.85
C THR A 77 -11.86 -10.37 2.08
N CYS A 78 -13.10 -9.90 2.21
CA CYS A 78 -13.55 -8.99 3.26
C CYS A 78 -14.55 -9.61 4.23
N SER A 79 -14.96 -10.89 4.17
CA SER A 79 -15.89 -11.49 5.15
C SER A 79 -15.83 -13.04 5.29
N PHE A 80 -15.55 -13.85 4.26
CA PHE A 80 -15.79 -15.31 4.31
C PHE A 80 -14.56 -16.23 4.40
N MET A 81 -13.34 -15.76 4.12
CA MET A 81 -12.11 -16.53 4.45
C MET A 81 -11.39 -16.01 5.69
N ARG A 82 -12.14 -15.37 6.60
CA ARG A 82 -11.58 -14.72 7.77
C ARG A 82 -11.39 -15.76 8.87
N ALA A 83 -10.18 -15.85 9.42
CA ALA A 83 -10.02 -16.33 10.77
C ALA A 83 -10.89 -15.39 11.64
N ARG A 84 -11.93 -15.92 12.29
CA ARG A 84 -12.91 -15.18 13.13
C ARG A 84 -12.27 -14.16 14.08
N SER A 85 -10.99 -14.31 14.39
CA SER A 85 -10.18 -13.42 15.21
C SER A 85 -9.86 -12.05 14.58
N ARG A 86 -9.69 -11.93 13.25
CA ARG A 86 -9.35 -10.63 12.63
C ARG A 86 -10.55 -9.67 12.68
N ASP A 87 -11.74 -10.20 12.42
CA ASP A 87 -12.97 -9.42 12.35
C ASP A 87 -13.34 -8.87 13.70
N LYS A 88 -13.15 -9.71 14.71
CA LYS A 88 -13.30 -9.33 16.09
C LYS A 88 -12.35 -8.19 16.45
N LYS A 89 -11.07 -8.26 16.08
CA LYS A 89 -10.11 -7.16 16.30
C LYS A 89 -10.48 -5.89 15.56
N LEU A 90 -10.87 -6.00 14.29
CA LEU A 90 -11.29 -4.85 13.49
C LEU A 90 -12.52 -4.19 14.12
N GLN A 91 -13.50 -4.98 14.56
CA GLN A 91 -14.67 -4.49 15.28
C GLN A 91 -14.27 -3.79 16.59
N GLU A 92 -13.40 -4.41 17.41
CA GLU A 92 -12.96 -3.85 18.69
C GLU A 92 -12.14 -2.56 18.53
N GLU A 93 -11.25 -2.50 17.53
CA GLU A 93 -10.32 -1.39 17.33
C GLU A 93 -10.94 -0.24 16.51
N TRP A 94 -11.80 -0.54 15.53
CA TRP A 94 -12.29 0.44 14.54
C TRP A 94 -13.77 0.80 14.68
N ALA A 95 -14.62 -0.03 15.32
CA ALA A 95 -16.04 0.28 15.54
C ALA A 95 -16.25 1.12 16.82
N VAL A 96 -15.53 2.24 16.91
CA VAL A 96 -15.68 3.24 17.99
C VAL A 96 -16.46 4.43 17.44
N ALA A 97 -17.29 5.06 18.26
CA ALA A 97 -18.08 6.23 17.83
C ALA A 97 -17.18 7.33 17.24
N LEU A 98 -17.53 7.80 16.04
CA LEU A 98 -16.83 8.88 15.34
C LEU A 98 -17.76 10.10 15.33
N ASN A 99 -17.37 11.15 16.05
CA ASN A 99 -18.14 12.39 16.14
C ASN A 99 -17.68 13.42 15.10
N SER A 100 -16.44 13.29 14.63
CA SER A 100 -15.77 14.26 13.79
C SER A 100 -14.77 13.61 12.84
N VAL A 101 -14.34 14.34 11.82
CA VAL A 101 -13.34 13.86 10.86
C VAL A 101 -11.98 13.68 11.55
N GLU A 102 -11.72 14.44 12.60
CA GLU A 102 -10.54 14.34 13.45
C GLU A 102 -10.45 12.98 14.16
N ASP A 103 -11.57 12.37 14.52
CA ASP A 103 -11.60 11.02 15.10
C ASP A 103 -11.12 9.97 14.09
N ILE A 104 -11.42 10.16 12.80
CA ILE A 104 -10.89 9.33 11.72
C ILE A 104 -9.38 9.51 11.65
N TYR A 105 -8.88 10.75 11.70
CA TYR A 105 -7.45 11.04 11.63
C TYR A 105 -6.68 10.37 12.78
N GLU A 106 -7.27 10.38 13.98
CA GLU A 106 -6.72 9.72 15.15
C GLU A 106 -6.60 8.21 14.96
N LYS A 107 -7.58 7.53 14.34
CA LYS A 107 -7.49 6.09 14.06
C LYS A 107 -6.32 5.73 13.16
N PHE A 108 -6.12 6.49 12.08
CA PHE A 108 -4.96 6.26 11.20
C PHE A 108 -3.64 6.54 11.90
N LYS A 109 -3.55 7.64 12.66
CA LYS A 109 -2.38 7.95 13.50
C LYS A 109 -2.06 6.80 14.45
N ASP A 110 -3.05 6.31 15.18
CA ASP A 110 -2.87 5.27 16.18
C ASP A 110 -2.47 3.92 15.55
N TYR A 111 -2.95 3.61 14.35
CA TYR A 111 -2.45 2.48 13.58
C TYR A 111 -0.98 2.65 13.22
N CYS A 112 -0.59 3.79 12.65
CA CYS A 112 0.80 4.06 12.28
C CYS A 112 1.76 4.04 13.48
N LEU A 113 1.31 4.48 14.67
CA LEU A 113 2.09 4.41 15.91
C LEU A 113 2.11 3.00 16.54
N GLY A 114 1.45 2.02 15.94
CA GLY A 114 1.42 0.63 16.40
C GLY A 114 0.51 0.38 17.60
N LYS A 115 -0.38 1.32 17.92
CA LYS A 115 -1.38 1.15 18.98
C LYS A 115 -2.53 0.25 18.53
N LEU A 116 -2.88 0.31 17.24
CA LEU A 116 -3.82 -0.61 16.59
C LEU A 116 -3.06 -1.71 15.88
N ARG A 117 -3.57 -2.95 15.93
CA ARG A 117 -2.94 -4.11 15.28
C ARG A 117 -3.59 -4.45 13.94
N SER A 118 -4.79 -3.93 13.68
CA SER A 118 -5.56 -4.14 12.46
C SER A 118 -5.79 -2.83 11.70
N CYS A 119 -6.00 -2.93 10.39
CA CYS A 119 -6.36 -1.84 9.50
C CYS A 119 -7.29 -2.36 8.40
N PRO A 120 -8.38 -1.66 8.04
CA PRO A 120 -9.29 -2.06 6.96
C PRO A 120 -8.59 -2.27 5.61
N TRP A 121 -7.58 -1.45 5.31
CA TRP A 121 -6.81 -1.51 4.06
C TRP A 121 -5.67 -2.54 4.06
N SER A 122 -5.48 -3.29 5.15
CA SER A 122 -4.43 -4.29 5.24
C SER A 122 -4.99 -5.67 5.59
N GLU A 123 -4.46 -6.70 4.91
CA GLU A 123 -4.60 -8.13 5.21
C GLU A 123 -3.42 -8.65 6.05
N LEU A 124 -2.44 -7.81 6.38
CA LEU A 124 -1.31 -8.15 7.25
C LEU A 124 -1.65 -7.80 8.70
N ASP A 125 -1.08 -8.54 9.65
CA ASP A 125 -1.26 -8.27 11.08
C ASP A 125 -0.09 -7.40 11.58
N GLY A 126 -0.41 -6.26 12.20
CA GLY A 126 0.59 -5.32 12.71
C GLY A 126 1.36 -4.55 11.63
N LEU A 127 2.30 -3.73 12.09
CA LEU A 127 3.17 -2.91 11.23
C LEU A 127 4.34 -3.71 10.68
N GLN A 128 4.66 -3.50 9.40
CA GLN A 128 5.83 -4.10 8.77
C GLN A 128 7.12 -3.51 9.36
N PRO A 129 8.24 -4.27 9.39
CA PRO A 129 9.51 -3.78 9.91
C PRO A 129 9.99 -2.47 9.28
N GLU A 130 9.79 -2.29 7.97
CA GLU A 130 10.16 -1.07 7.26
C GLU A 130 9.31 0.15 7.67
N THR A 131 8.02 -0.06 7.98
CA THR A 131 7.12 1.02 8.44
C THR A 131 7.57 1.58 9.78
N LYS A 132 8.19 0.76 10.64
CA LYS A 132 8.73 1.22 11.93
C LYS A 132 9.84 2.26 11.80
N ILE A 133 10.46 2.38 10.62
CA ILE A 133 11.49 3.40 10.32
C ILE A 133 10.85 4.79 10.18
N ILE A 134 9.60 4.86 9.74
CA ILE A 134 8.91 6.11 9.36
C ILE A 134 7.58 6.33 10.11
N ASN A 135 7.28 5.50 11.11
CA ASN A 135 6.01 5.47 11.82
C ASN A 135 5.62 6.81 12.46
N GLU A 136 6.57 7.50 13.10
CA GLU A 136 6.33 8.81 13.72
C GLU A 136 5.99 9.87 12.66
N LYS A 137 6.71 9.86 11.53
CA LYS A 137 6.45 10.75 10.40
C LYS A 137 5.06 10.49 9.80
N LEU A 138 4.69 9.21 9.63
CA LEU A 138 3.35 8.82 9.19
C LEU A 138 2.28 9.30 10.18
N GLY A 139 2.51 9.16 11.49
CA GLY A 139 1.60 9.69 12.51
C GLY A 139 1.34 11.19 12.34
N GLN A 140 2.38 11.99 12.11
CA GLN A 140 2.26 13.43 11.86
C GLN A 140 1.47 13.73 10.58
N VAL A 141 1.74 13.02 9.49
CA VAL A 141 1.01 13.16 8.22
C VAL A 141 -0.48 12.87 8.42
N ASN A 142 -0.82 11.81 9.17
CA ASN A 142 -2.20 11.46 9.47
C ASN A 142 -2.90 12.50 10.37
N THR A 143 -2.21 13.10 11.35
CA THR A 143 -2.80 14.18 12.17
C THR A 143 -3.18 15.42 11.36
N LYS A 144 -2.49 15.65 10.23
CA LYS A 144 -2.81 16.71 9.28
C LYS A 144 -3.92 16.30 8.30
N GLY A 145 -4.51 15.11 8.46
CA GLY A 145 -5.61 14.55 7.67
C GLY A 145 -5.22 14.11 6.27
N PHE A 146 -3.98 13.67 6.10
CA PHE A 146 -3.53 12.87 4.97
C PHE A 146 -3.50 11.40 5.42
N LEU A 147 -4.54 10.66 5.08
CA LEU A 147 -4.85 9.35 5.66
C LEU A 147 -4.12 8.22 4.96
N THR A 148 -2.95 7.84 5.46
CA THR A 148 -2.03 6.92 4.80
C THR A 148 -2.50 5.47 4.88
N ILE A 149 -2.57 4.78 3.74
CA ILE A 149 -2.95 3.35 3.64
C ILE A 149 -1.79 2.45 3.20
N ASN A 150 -0.75 3.03 2.61
CA ASN A 150 0.44 2.30 2.15
C ASN A 150 1.67 3.23 2.16
N SER A 151 2.85 2.67 2.40
CA SER A 151 4.10 3.44 2.51
C SER A 151 5.33 2.55 2.42
N GLN A 152 6.42 3.05 1.84
CA GLN A 152 7.77 2.49 2.02
C GLN A 152 8.81 3.61 2.20
N PRO A 153 9.86 3.39 3.01
CA PRO A 153 10.94 4.35 3.19
C PRO A 153 11.84 4.44 1.94
N ALA A 154 12.63 5.51 1.84
CA ALA A 154 13.76 5.52 0.91
C ALA A 154 14.87 4.61 1.43
N VAL A 155 15.47 3.82 0.53
CA VAL A 155 16.58 2.92 0.84
C VAL A 155 17.64 3.09 -0.25
N ASN A 156 18.88 3.33 0.17
CA ASN A 156 20.02 3.52 -0.72
C ASN A 156 21.13 2.52 -0.40
N ALA A 157 21.29 1.51 -1.25
CA ALA A 157 22.32 0.48 -1.16
C ALA A 157 22.39 -0.23 0.21
N GLU A 158 21.24 -0.61 0.76
CA GLU A 158 21.20 -1.42 1.99
C GLU A 158 21.52 -2.88 1.65
N LYS A 159 22.11 -3.62 2.59
CA LYS A 159 22.47 -5.01 2.35
C LYS A 159 21.23 -5.86 2.08
N SER A 160 21.32 -6.77 1.11
CA SER A 160 20.22 -7.65 0.75
C SER A 160 19.81 -8.67 1.81
N ASP A 161 20.61 -8.84 2.87
CA ASP A 161 20.30 -9.65 4.05
C ASP A 161 19.90 -8.81 5.28
N SER A 162 19.67 -7.50 5.09
CA SER A 162 19.16 -6.62 6.15
C SER A 162 17.82 -7.10 6.71
N PRO A 163 17.64 -7.14 8.05
CA PRO A 163 16.42 -7.66 8.66
C PRO A 163 15.18 -6.77 8.44
N SER A 164 15.37 -5.49 8.10
CA SER A 164 14.26 -4.55 7.87
C SER A 164 13.81 -4.56 6.40
N VAL A 165 14.76 -4.38 5.48
CA VAL A 165 14.49 -4.11 4.05
C VAL A 165 15.16 -5.09 3.08
N GLY A 166 16.05 -5.99 3.55
CA GLY A 166 16.79 -6.92 2.70
C GLY A 166 15.94 -8.02 2.07
N TRP A 167 16.17 -8.36 0.79
CA TRP A 167 15.56 -9.47 0.06
C TRP A 167 16.49 -9.95 -1.06
N GLY A 168 16.25 -11.12 -1.65
CA GLY A 168 16.95 -11.62 -2.85
C GLY A 168 18.20 -12.48 -2.59
N GLY A 169 18.49 -12.77 -1.32
CA GLY A 169 19.65 -13.55 -0.88
C GLY A 169 20.85 -12.67 -0.53
N PRO A 170 21.85 -13.19 0.21
CA PRO A 170 22.97 -12.41 0.71
C PRO A 170 23.94 -11.96 -0.39
N GLY A 171 24.72 -10.92 -0.09
CA GLY A 171 25.81 -10.42 -0.95
C GLY A 171 25.40 -9.41 -2.03
N GLY A 172 24.14 -8.98 -2.05
CA GLY A 172 23.63 -7.93 -2.93
C GLY A 172 23.26 -6.66 -2.19
N TYR A 173 22.67 -5.73 -2.92
CA TYR A 173 22.19 -4.44 -2.42
C TYR A 173 20.77 -4.18 -2.90
N VAL A 174 19.95 -3.62 -2.01
CA VAL A 174 18.54 -3.27 -2.28
C VAL A 174 18.33 -1.75 -2.21
N TYR A 175 17.37 -1.29 -2.98
CA TYR A 175 17.07 0.13 -3.17
C TYR A 175 15.56 0.35 -3.20
N GLN A 176 15.11 1.47 -2.63
CA GLN A 176 13.70 1.88 -2.60
C GLN A 176 13.59 3.39 -2.79
N LYS A 177 12.64 3.83 -3.62
CA LYS A 177 12.14 5.21 -3.62
C LYS A 177 11.15 5.38 -2.46
N ALA A 178 11.16 6.53 -1.79
CA ALA A 178 10.13 6.81 -0.81
C ALA A 178 8.75 6.89 -1.49
N TYR A 179 7.75 6.28 -0.86
CA TYR A 179 6.39 6.19 -1.38
C TYR A 179 5.38 6.43 -0.26
N LEU A 180 4.34 7.19 -0.56
CA LEU A 180 3.13 7.28 0.25
C LEU A 180 1.88 7.12 -0.60
N GLU A 181 0.92 6.42 -0.04
CA GLU A 181 -0.43 6.31 -0.57
C GLU A 181 -1.43 6.73 0.50
N LEU A 182 -2.32 7.65 0.18
CA LEU A 182 -3.18 8.28 1.19
C LEU A 182 -4.50 8.79 0.63
N PHE A 183 -5.48 8.95 1.51
CA PHE A 183 -6.70 9.71 1.23
C PHE A 183 -6.60 11.13 1.77
N CYS A 184 -7.07 12.13 1.03
CA CYS A 184 -7.18 13.50 1.53
C CYS A 184 -8.35 14.26 0.89
N SER A 185 -8.80 15.34 1.52
CA SER A 185 -9.82 16.22 0.96
C SER A 185 -9.30 16.97 -0.27
N GLN A 186 -10.21 17.46 -1.12
CA GLN A 186 -9.86 18.28 -2.28
C GLN A 186 -8.99 19.49 -1.92
N GLU A 187 -9.29 20.16 -0.81
CA GLU A 187 -8.54 21.32 -0.31
C GLU A 187 -7.08 20.96 -0.01
N LYS A 188 -6.87 19.83 0.68
CA LYS A 188 -5.54 19.31 1.02
C LYS A 188 -4.79 18.81 -0.21
N LEU A 189 -5.49 18.20 -1.16
CA LEU A 189 -4.91 17.80 -2.44
C LEU A 189 -4.40 19.03 -3.21
N ASN A 190 -5.18 20.10 -3.27
CA ASN A 190 -4.78 21.33 -3.96
C ASN A 190 -3.52 21.94 -3.32
N ALA A 191 -3.46 21.98 -1.99
CA ALA A 191 -2.28 22.44 -1.27
C ALA A 191 -1.04 21.55 -1.53
N LEU A 192 -1.23 20.22 -1.55
CA LEU A 192 -0.18 19.26 -1.87
C LEU A 192 0.36 19.45 -3.29
N VAL A 193 -0.54 19.55 -4.28
CA VAL A 193 -0.19 19.77 -5.69
C VAL A 193 0.58 21.07 -5.88
N GLU A 194 0.17 22.16 -5.21
CA GLU A 194 0.88 23.44 -5.27
C GLU A 194 2.29 23.32 -4.69
N LYS A 195 2.44 22.66 -3.53
CA LYS A 195 3.76 22.43 -2.93
C LYS A 195 4.65 21.57 -3.82
N CYS A 196 4.12 20.52 -4.44
CA CYS A 196 4.87 19.64 -5.37
C CYS A 196 5.55 20.40 -6.51
N LYS A 197 5.04 21.57 -6.93
CA LYS A 197 5.71 22.40 -7.96
C LYS A 197 7.11 22.86 -7.55
N SER A 198 7.39 22.97 -6.26
CA SER A 198 8.71 23.33 -5.72
C SER A 198 9.66 22.13 -5.61
N PHE A 199 9.17 20.91 -5.83
CA PHE A 199 9.93 19.66 -5.68
C PHE A 199 9.88 18.87 -7.00
N PRO A 200 10.79 19.15 -7.97
CA PRO A 200 10.72 18.58 -9.32
C PRO A 200 10.90 17.05 -9.36
N TYR A 201 11.43 16.45 -8.29
CA TYR A 201 11.63 15.01 -8.18
C TYR A 201 10.39 14.25 -7.68
N LEU A 202 9.35 14.95 -7.21
CA LEU A 202 8.12 14.32 -6.75
C LEU A 202 7.19 14.02 -7.91
N THR A 203 6.71 12.78 -7.95
CA THR A 203 5.66 12.35 -8.88
C THR A 203 4.42 11.96 -8.09
N TYR A 204 3.26 12.46 -8.50
CA TYR A 204 1.99 12.15 -7.88
C TYR A 204 0.92 11.80 -8.90
N MET A 205 -0.04 10.99 -8.47
CA MET A 205 -1.30 10.73 -9.16
C MET A 205 -2.42 10.67 -8.13
N ALA A 206 -3.52 11.34 -8.43
CA ALA A 206 -4.68 11.43 -7.55
C ALA A 206 -5.95 11.12 -8.34
N VAL A 207 -6.85 10.35 -7.72
CA VAL A 207 -8.14 9.99 -8.30
C VAL A 207 -9.22 9.96 -7.23
N ASN A 208 -10.39 10.51 -7.52
CA ASN A 208 -11.56 10.39 -6.64
C ASN A 208 -12.44 9.19 -7.04
N LYS A 209 -13.52 8.97 -6.29
CA LYS A 209 -14.44 7.85 -6.53
C LYS A 209 -15.06 7.90 -7.93
N GLU A 210 -15.40 9.10 -8.41
CA GLU A 210 -15.99 9.34 -9.73
C GLU A 210 -14.98 9.15 -10.89
N GLY A 211 -13.69 9.06 -10.58
CA GLY A 211 -12.63 8.87 -11.58
C GLY A 211 -11.98 10.17 -12.08
N ASN A 212 -12.22 11.30 -11.42
CA ASN A 212 -11.53 12.56 -11.72
C ASN A 212 -10.04 12.43 -11.40
N TRP A 213 -9.21 12.57 -12.43
CA TRP A 213 -7.77 12.30 -12.37
C TRP A 213 -6.94 13.59 -12.36
N ILE A 214 -5.99 13.69 -11.43
CA ILE A 214 -5.03 14.80 -11.32
C ILE A 214 -3.62 14.21 -11.13
N SER A 215 -2.66 14.57 -11.99
CA SER A 215 -1.34 13.93 -12.02
C SER A 215 -0.29 14.84 -12.63
N ASN A 216 0.98 14.63 -12.29
CA ASN A 216 2.13 15.18 -13.01
C ASN A 216 2.93 14.13 -13.81
N VAL A 217 2.41 12.90 -13.92
CA VAL A 217 2.94 11.80 -14.75
C VAL A 217 1.95 11.37 -15.83
N ASN A 218 2.44 10.80 -16.93
CA ASN A 218 1.58 10.26 -17.99
C ASN A 218 0.93 8.95 -17.54
N GLN A 219 -0.22 8.60 -18.11
CA GLN A 219 -0.95 7.37 -17.78
C GLN A 219 -0.22 6.08 -18.19
N THR A 220 0.81 6.19 -19.03
CA THR A 220 1.64 5.06 -19.48
C THR A 220 2.96 4.94 -18.72
N ASP A 221 3.28 5.91 -17.84
CA ASP A 221 4.58 5.96 -17.18
C ASP A 221 4.62 5.00 -16.00
N VAL A 222 5.28 3.86 -16.19
CA VAL A 222 5.52 2.88 -15.11
C VAL A 222 6.80 3.25 -14.37
N ASN A 223 6.68 3.51 -13.07
CA ASN A 223 7.80 3.91 -12.23
C ASN A 223 8.27 2.75 -11.34
N ALA A 224 9.52 2.29 -11.50
CA ALA A 224 10.12 1.33 -10.59
C ALA A 224 10.46 1.99 -9.25
N VAL A 225 9.94 1.42 -8.16
CA VAL A 225 10.10 1.97 -6.80
C VAL A 225 10.89 1.08 -5.86
N THR A 226 11.10 -0.19 -6.21
CA THR A 226 11.99 -1.11 -5.46
C THR A 226 12.78 -1.94 -6.45
N TRP A 227 14.09 -2.01 -6.27
CA TRP A 227 14.99 -2.84 -7.09
C TRP A 227 16.18 -3.36 -6.29
N GLY A 228 16.87 -4.35 -6.84
CA GLY A 228 18.02 -4.99 -6.22
C GLY A 228 19.08 -5.39 -7.24
N VAL A 229 20.34 -5.31 -6.81
CA VAL A 229 21.53 -5.69 -7.58
C VAL A 229 22.21 -6.82 -6.82
N PHE A 230 22.42 -7.96 -7.48
CA PHE A 230 22.90 -9.18 -6.85
C PHE A 230 24.11 -9.77 -7.60
N PRO A 231 25.00 -10.50 -6.93
CA PRO A 231 26.14 -11.15 -7.58
C PRO A 231 25.68 -12.10 -8.70
N ALA A 232 26.26 -11.93 -9.88
CA ALA A 232 26.02 -12.77 -11.06
C ALA A 232 24.54 -12.90 -11.48
N LYS A 233 23.73 -11.87 -11.26
CA LYS A 233 22.34 -11.79 -11.71
C LYS A 233 22.06 -10.45 -12.39
N GLU A 234 21.07 -10.44 -13.28
CA GLU A 234 20.49 -9.19 -13.78
C GLU A 234 19.77 -8.43 -12.64
N ILE A 235 19.49 -7.15 -12.89
CA ILE A 235 18.74 -6.30 -11.96
C ILE A 235 17.31 -6.84 -11.82
N ILE A 236 16.85 -6.97 -10.58
CA ILE A 236 15.48 -7.37 -10.26
C ILE A 236 14.75 -6.13 -9.76
N GLN A 237 13.59 -5.81 -10.34
CA GLN A 237 12.77 -4.64 -9.96
C GLN A 237 11.34 -5.07 -9.63
N PRO A 238 11.11 -5.62 -8.43
CA PRO A 238 9.89 -6.37 -8.13
C PRO A 238 8.67 -5.52 -7.79
N THR A 239 8.83 -4.20 -7.70
CA THR A 239 7.75 -3.29 -7.29
C THR A 239 7.75 -2.04 -8.15
N VAL A 240 6.57 -1.74 -8.71
CA VAL A 240 6.33 -0.59 -9.56
C VAL A 240 5.11 0.21 -9.08
N VAL A 241 5.04 1.46 -9.51
CA VAL A 241 3.84 2.30 -9.50
C VAL A 241 3.38 2.42 -10.95
N ASP A 242 2.16 1.98 -11.22
CA ASP A 242 1.58 1.93 -12.57
C ASP A 242 0.21 2.64 -12.58
N PRO A 243 0.01 3.70 -13.38
CA PRO A 243 -1.25 4.44 -13.42
C PRO A 243 -2.46 3.59 -13.81
N ALA A 244 -2.29 2.63 -14.74
CA ALA A 244 -3.38 1.74 -15.16
C ALA A 244 -3.83 0.84 -13.99
N SER A 245 -2.88 0.22 -13.30
CA SER A 245 -3.13 -0.56 -12.08
C SER A 245 -3.74 0.30 -10.96
N PHE A 246 -3.34 1.57 -10.84
CA PHE A 246 -3.89 2.48 -9.83
C PHE A 246 -5.38 2.78 -10.06
N MET A 247 -5.79 2.99 -11.31
CA MET A 247 -7.19 3.17 -11.68
C MET A 247 -8.05 1.95 -11.35
N VAL A 248 -7.47 0.76 -11.41
CA VAL A 248 -8.16 -0.48 -11.04
C VAL A 248 -8.18 -0.67 -9.52
N TRP A 249 -7.11 -0.32 -8.83
CA TRP A 249 -7.02 -0.38 -7.38
C TRP A 249 -7.98 0.60 -6.69
N LYS A 250 -8.21 1.79 -7.27
CA LYS A 250 -9.05 2.84 -6.67
C LYS A 250 -10.41 2.29 -6.22
N ASP A 251 -11.03 1.43 -7.03
CA ASP A 251 -12.38 0.93 -6.76
C ASP A 251 -12.39 0.10 -5.47
N GLU A 252 -11.42 -0.79 -5.31
CA GLU A 252 -11.25 -1.55 -4.06
C GLU A 252 -10.89 -0.64 -2.89
N ALA A 253 -9.96 0.30 -3.09
CA ALA A 253 -9.52 1.23 -2.05
C ALA A 253 -10.69 2.06 -1.49
N PHE A 254 -11.56 2.56 -2.37
CA PHE A 254 -12.77 3.29 -1.99
C PHE A 254 -13.80 2.35 -1.37
N GLU A 255 -14.05 1.16 -1.93
CA GLU A 255 -14.99 0.18 -1.35
C GLU A 255 -14.65 -0.23 0.08
N ILE A 256 -13.37 -0.25 0.46
CA ILE A 256 -12.95 -0.57 1.84
C ILE A 256 -13.51 0.44 2.86
N TRP A 257 -13.73 1.71 2.48
CA TRP A 257 -14.41 2.66 3.37
C TRP A 257 -15.80 2.18 3.76
N SER A 258 -16.60 1.71 2.78
CA SER A 258 -17.98 1.27 3.01
C SER A 258 -18.05 -0.16 3.53
N ARG A 259 -17.49 -1.12 2.81
CA ARG A 259 -17.57 -2.56 3.12
C ARG A 259 -16.58 -3.02 4.21
N GLY A 260 -15.48 -2.30 4.38
CA GLY A 260 -14.45 -2.62 5.36
C GLY A 260 -14.68 -1.96 6.72
N TRP A 261 -15.04 -0.67 6.74
CA TRP A 261 -15.16 0.11 7.97
C TRP A 261 -16.59 0.55 8.28
N ALA A 262 -17.30 1.18 7.36
CA ALA A 262 -18.64 1.71 7.61
C ALA A 262 -19.66 0.59 7.97
N GLN A 263 -19.52 -0.60 7.37
CA GLN A 263 -20.32 -1.79 7.70
C GLN A 263 -20.14 -2.30 9.14
N LEU A 264 -19.11 -1.86 9.88
CA LEU A 264 -18.96 -2.21 11.29
C LEU A 264 -19.98 -1.49 12.19
N TYR A 265 -20.64 -0.46 11.65
CA TYR A 265 -21.66 0.33 12.33
C TYR A 265 -23.06 0.02 11.80
N PRO A 266 -24.10 0.13 12.65
CA PRO A 266 -25.50 0.07 12.21
C PRO A 266 -25.81 1.12 11.13
N GLU A 267 -26.80 0.84 10.28
CA GLU A 267 -27.19 1.74 9.17
C GLU A 267 -27.60 3.15 9.62
N THR A 268 -28.16 3.28 10.82
CA THR A 268 -28.61 4.55 11.37
C THR A 268 -27.53 5.33 12.12
N ASP A 269 -26.33 4.75 12.30
CA ASP A 269 -25.26 5.33 13.10
C ASP A 269 -24.65 6.58 12.41
N PRO A 270 -24.50 7.71 13.12
CA PRO A 270 -23.84 8.90 12.58
C PRO A 270 -22.41 8.64 12.07
N SER A 271 -21.66 7.75 12.72
CA SER A 271 -20.29 7.38 12.36
C SER A 271 -20.23 6.78 10.95
N ARG A 272 -21.25 5.98 10.59
CA ARG A 272 -21.37 5.39 9.26
C ARG A 272 -21.55 6.47 8.19
N LYS A 273 -22.46 7.42 8.44
CA LYS A 273 -22.71 8.54 7.53
C LYS A 273 -21.46 9.40 7.33
N LEU A 274 -20.69 9.64 8.40
CA LEU A 274 -19.44 10.38 8.34
C LEU A 274 -18.41 9.67 7.44
N LEU A 275 -18.23 8.36 7.60
CA LEU A 275 -17.32 7.56 6.75
C LEU A 275 -17.74 7.59 5.28
N GLU A 276 -19.05 7.49 5.00
CA GLU A 276 -19.60 7.59 3.64
C GLU A 276 -19.40 9.00 3.04
N GLN A 277 -19.54 10.06 3.84
CA GLN A 277 -19.25 11.44 3.41
C GLN A 277 -17.77 11.63 3.06
N VAL A 278 -16.85 11.11 3.89
CA VAL A 278 -15.41 11.14 3.62
C VAL A 278 -15.09 10.37 2.35
N GLN A 279 -15.63 9.15 2.19
CA GLN A 279 -15.44 8.34 0.99
C GLN A 279 -15.83 9.08 -0.29
N ASN A 280 -16.94 9.82 -0.28
CA ASN A 280 -17.47 10.50 -1.47
C ASN A 280 -16.77 11.85 -1.76
N SER A 281 -16.04 12.42 -0.81
CA SER A 281 -15.41 13.74 -0.97
C SER A 281 -13.89 13.70 -1.11
N TYR A 282 -13.25 12.59 -0.75
CA TYR A 282 -11.80 12.46 -0.72
C TYR A 282 -11.22 11.94 -2.03
N PHE A 283 -9.95 12.25 -2.24
CA PHE A 283 -9.12 11.69 -3.31
C PHE A 283 -8.18 10.65 -2.73
N LEU A 284 -7.97 9.57 -3.48
CA LEU A 284 -6.87 8.64 -3.29
C LEU A 284 -5.65 9.20 -4.02
N VAL A 285 -4.52 9.33 -3.33
CA VAL A 285 -3.29 9.93 -3.83
C VAL A 285 -2.14 8.94 -3.67
N SER A 286 -1.38 8.74 -4.74
CA SER A 286 -0.09 8.04 -4.76
C SER A 286 1.00 9.09 -4.99
N LEU A 287 2.05 9.07 -4.15
CA LEU A 287 3.16 10.01 -4.17
C LEU A 287 4.49 9.26 -4.08
N VAL A 288 5.41 9.55 -4.98
CA VAL A 288 6.75 8.96 -5.04
C VAL A 288 7.79 10.07 -5.08
N ASP A 289 8.84 9.93 -4.26
CA ASP A 289 10.04 10.74 -4.35
C ASP A 289 11.11 10.03 -5.17
N ASN A 290 11.45 10.61 -6.33
CA ASN A 290 12.41 10.02 -7.25
C ASN A 290 13.87 10.29 -6.85
N ASP A 291 14.14 11.25 -5.96
CA ASP A 291 15.47 11.44 -5.36
C ASP A 291 15.62 10.50 -4.15
N TYR A 292 15.77 9.21 -4.42
CA TYR A 292 15.92 8.21 -3.35
C TYR A 292 17.24 8.33 -2.56
N ILE A 293 18.16 9.20 -3.00
CA ILE A 293 19.46 9.40 -2.35
C ILE A 293 19.35 10.53 -1.30
N ASN A 294 18.80 11.69 -1.68
CA ASN A 294 18.76 12.88 -0.82
C ASN A 294 17.35 13.41 -0.52
N GLY A 295 16.32 12.80 -1.09
CA GLY A 295 14.93 13.22 -0.94
C GLY A 295 14.40 13.06 0.48
N ASP A 296 13.50 13.97 0.87
CA ASP A 296 12.70 13.88 2.09
C ASP A 296 11.23 14.10 1.73
N LEU A 297 10.57 13.03 1.27
CA LEU A 297 9.15 13.03 0.93
C LEU A 297 8.27 13.64 2.03
N PHE A 298 8.65 13.49 3.31
CA PHE A 298 7.86 14.01 4.44
C PHE A 298 7.96 15.51 4.63
N SER A 299 8.98 16.17 4.05
CA SER A 299 9.18 17.61 4.17
C SER A 299 8.01 18.42 3.62
N ILE A 300 7.38 17.94 2.54
CA ILE A 300 6.25 18.65 1.90
C ILE A 300 5.05 18.79 2.83
N PHE A 301 4.89 17.85 3.77
CA PHE A 301 3.77 17.86 4.71
C PHE A 301 4.03 18.75 5.91
N LYS A 302 5.24 19.29 6.12
CA LYS A 302 5.53 20.16 7.28
C LYS A 302 4.80 21.51 7.19
N ASP A 303 4.70 22.03 5.97
CA ASP A 303 4.19 23.38 5.68
C ASP A 303 2.77 23.39 5.07
N ILE A 304 2.07 22.26 5.14
CA ILE A 304 0.65 22.07 4.81
C ILE A 304 -0.10 21.73 6.10
#